data_AF-A0A401ULH1-F1
#
_entry.id   AF-A0A401ULH1-F1
#
_cell.length_a   1.000
_cell.length_b   1.000
_cell.length_c   1.000
_cell.angle_alpha   90.00
_cell.angle_beta   90.00
_cell.angle_gamma   90.00
#
_symmetry.space_group_name_H-M   'P 1'
#
loop_
_entity.id
_entity.type
_entity.pdbx_description
1 polymer ?
#
loop_
_entity_poly.entity_id
_entity_poly.type
_entity_poly.pdbx_seq_one_letter_code
_entity_poly.pdbx_strand_id
1 'polypeptide(L)'
;MEQIKLTKRLQRIFSLAENLINNDNRAILYPIHLFIAVLQVKTGVLGELNLKFPIDINSLMKISNQLQFDGKEYIHHYFNSKVSNKTIQVLKEAETIMNLYGQIYLNEGHIIKAIFVSDNEVRNFFSYEERELILDITTTPRDLAVSLINYVKPNFKSTSFIVKRATLSDTDKLFSFIEKEFNNKWLCNIKSGFCKEIIPIYIAIEENEVIGFGAYDIVKKGLFGPLGIKMAYRKKNVGYTILHSCLNDMNNDGYKYAIIDEAGPIEFYEETCGATIIHK
;
A
#
# COMPACT_ATOMS: atom_id res chain seq x y z
N MET A 1 -12.92 7.71 17.37
CA MET A 1 -11.77 7.37 16.51
C MET A 1 -12.31 7.25 15.10
N GLU A 2 -11.74 7.96 14.12
CA GLU A 2 -12.17 7.85 12.72
C GLU A 2 -11.94 6.41 12.24
N GLN A 3 -12.90 5.82 11.54
CA GLN A 3 -12.80 4.44 11.06
C GLN A 3 -11.62 4.30 10.10
N ILE A 4 -10.73 3.33 10.36
CA ILE A 4 -9.59 3.07 9.48
C ILE A 4 -10.13 2.63 8.11
N LYS A 5 -9.58 3.22 7.05
CA LYS A 5 -9.98 2.88 5.70
C LYS A 5 -9.23 1.63 5.25
N LEU A 6 -9.93 0.75 4.56
CA LEU A 6 -9.36 -0.44 3.93
C LEU A 6 -9.04 -0.13 2.47
N THR A 7 -8.00 -0.75 1.93
CA THR A 7 -7.84 -0.78 0.47
C THR A 7 -8.93 -1.66 -0.18
N LYS A 8 -9.20 -1.49 -1.48
CA LYS A 8 -10.27 -2.26 -2.15
C LYS A 8 -9.93 -3.75 -2.19
N ARG A 9 -8.66 -4.09 -2.37
CA ARG A 9 -8.18 -5.46 -2.28
C ARG A 9 -8.45 -6.07 -0.92
N LEU A 10 -8.18 -5.33 0.16
CA LEU A 10 -8.45 -5.83 1.50
C LEU A 10 -9.95 -5.99 1.78
N GLN A 11 -10.79 -5.07 1.29
CA GLN A 11 -12.25 -5.21 1.37
C GLN A 11 -12.71 -6.51 0.68
N ARG A 12 -12.15 -6.82 -0.50
CA ARG A 12 -12.43 -8.07 -1.21
C ARG A 12 -11.97 -9.29 -0.41
N ILE A 13 -10.80 -9.25 0.22
CA ILE A 13 -10.31 -10.34 1.09
C ILE A 13 -11.27 -10.58 2.25
N PHE A 14 -11.73 -9.52 2.93
CA PHE A 14 -12.69 -9.66 4.03
C PHE A 14 -14.01 -10.25 3.57
N SER A 15 -14.55 -9.79 2.43
CA SER A 15 -15.77 -10.37 1.85
C SER A 15 -15.61 -11.85 1.48
N LEU A 16 -14.47 -12.24 0.90
CA LEU A 16 -14.17 -13.64 0.61
C LEU A 16 -14.07 -14.48 1.89
N ALA A 17 -13.44 -13.94 2.95
CA ALA A 17 -13.33 -14.63 4.23
C ALA A 17 -14.69 -14.87 4.90
N GLU A 18 -15.64 -13.93 4.79
CA GLU A 18 -17.03 -14.15 5.25
C GLU A 18 -17.71 -15.25 4.43
N ASN A 19 -17.51 -15.28 3.11
CA ASN A 19 -18.11 -16.31 2.27
C ASN A 19 -17.62 -17.73 2.60
N LEU A 20 -16.39 -17.88 3.10
CA LEU A 20 -15.85 -19.18 3.53
C LEU A 20 -16.60 -19.78 4.71
N ILE A 21 -17.20 -18.95 5.57
CA ILE A 21 -17.88 -19.38 6.81
C ILE A 21 -19.40 -19.35 6.72
N ASN A 22 -19.98 -18.87 5.62
CA ASN A 22 -21.44 -18.79 5.45
C ASN A 22 -22.16 -20.15 5.52
N ASN A 23 -21.45 -21.25 5.25
CA ASN A 23 -21.98 -22.62 5.36
C ASN A 23 -21.60 -23.31 6.69
N ASP A 24 -20.92 -22.62 7.59
CA ASP A 24 -20.57 -23.15 8.92
C ASP A 24 -21.69 -22.84 9.91
N ASN A 25 -22.16 -23.86 10.63
CA ASN A 25 -23.22 -23.77 11.63
C ASN A 25 -22.96 -22.73 12.73
N ARG A 26 -21.70 -22.33 12.97
CA ARG A 26 -21.35 -21.28 13.96
C ARG A 26 -21.01 -19.92 13.35
N ALA A 27 -20.64 -19.88 12.07
CA ALA A 27 -20.24 -18.67 11.34
C ALA A 27 -19.24 -17.76 12.09
N ILE A 28 -18.13 -18.35 12.59
CA ILE A 28 -17.06 -17.61 13.29
C ILE A 28 -15.84 -17.46 12.38
N LEU A 29 -15.37 -16.22 12.22
CA LEU A 29 -14.19 -15.91 11.42
C LEU A 29 -12.90 -16.05 12.24
N TYR A 30 -11.97 -16.88 11.76
CA TYR A 30 -10.63 -17.10 12.30
C TYR A 30 -9.55 -16.53 11.37
N PRO A 31 -8.31 -16.31 11.85
CA PRO A 31 -7.20 -15.85 11.01
C PRO A 31 -6.95 -16.72 9.77
N ILE A 32 -7.16 -18.03 9.87
CA ILE A 32 -7.03 -18.94 8.73
C ILE A 32 -8.01 -18.63 7.59
N HIS A 33 -9.23 -18.15 7.88
CA HIS A 33 -10.19 -17.74 6.86
C HIS A 33 -9.72 -16.48 6.13
N LEU A 34 -9.12 -15.53 6.84
CA LEU A 34 -8.47 -14.36 6.22
C LEU A 34 -7.33 -14.78 5.31
N PHE A 35 -6.48 -15.71 5.78
CA PHE A 35 -5.35 -16.18 5.00
C PHE A 35 -5.78 -16.95 3.74
N ILE A 36 -6.79 -17.83 3.84
CA ILE A 36 -7.35 -18.53 2.68
C ILE A 36 -7.93 -17.51 1.68
N ALA A 37 -8.63 -16.49 2.15
CA ALA A 37 -9.15 -15.42 1.29
C ALA A 37 -8.04 -14.62 0.59
N VAL A 38 -6.89 -14.37 1.25
CA VAL A 38 -5.69 -13.79 0.63
C VAL A 38 -5.25 -14.64 -0.57
N LEU A 39 -5.17 -15.96 -0.40
CA LEU A 39 -4.72 -16.89 -1.46
C LEU A 39 -5.68 -16.98 -2.65
N GLN A 40 -6.96 -16.62 -2.45
CA GLN A 40 -7.97 -16.59 -3.51
C GLN A 40 -7.89 -15.32 -4.37
N VAL A 41 -7.24 -14.25 -3.90
CA VAL A 41 -7.07 -13.01 -4.66
C VAL A 41 -5.85 -13.10 -5.58
N LYS A 42 -6.05 -12.84 -6.87
CA LYS A 42 -5.03 -13.02 -7.94
C LYS A 42 -4.59 -11.71 -8.58
N THR A 43 -4.60 -10.62 -7.83
CA THR A 43 -4.25 -9.27 -8.29
C THR A 43 -3.10 -8.70 -7.47
N GLY A 44 -2.34 -7.77 -8.04
CA GLY A 44 -1.20 -7.18 -7.35
C GLY A 44 -0.18 -8.25 -6.93
N VAL A 45 0.43 -8.07 -5.76
CA VAL A 45 1.45 -9.00 -5.22
C VAL A 45 0.89 -10.39 -4.94
N LEU A 46 -0.43 -10.52 -4.72
CA LEU A 46 -1.08 -11.80 -4.46
C LEU A 46 -1.20 -12.65 -5.74
N GLY A 47 -1.25 -12.01 -6.91
CA GLY A 47 -1.15 -12.72 -8.19
C GLY A 47 0.21 -13.40 -8.36
N GLU A 48 1.29 -12.71 -8.02
CA GLU A 48 2.64 -13.28 -8.04
C GLU A 48 2.81 -14.39 -7.01
N LEU A 49 2.27 -14.21 -5.79
CA LEU A 49 2.28 -15.25 -4.77
C LEU A 49 1.61 -16.53 -5.29
N ASN A 50 0.43 -16.41 -5.91
CA ASN A 50 -0.31 -17.56 -6.44
C ASN A 50 0.47 -18.32 -7.53
N LEU A 51 1.26 -17.61 -8.35
CA LEU A 51 2.06 -18.19 -9.42
C LEU A 51 3.34 -18.86 -8.90
N LYS A 52 4.05 -18.21 -7.98
CA LYS A 52 5.33 -18.69 -7.45
C LYS A 52 5.18 -19.77 -6.38
N PHE A 53 4.07 -19.73 -5.66
CA PHE A 53 3.86 -20.58 -4.49
C PHE A 53 2.39 -21.05 -4.45
N PRO A 54 2.02 -22.07 -5.26
CA PRO A 54 0.67 -22.61 -5.28
C PRO A 54 0.39 -23.38 -3.98
N ILE A 55 -0.19 -22.67 -3.01
CA ILE A 55 -0.55 -23.23 -1.71
C ILE A 55 -1.80 -24.12 -1.84
N ASP A 56 -1.79 -25.30 -1.22
CA ASP A 56 -2.96 -26.16 -1.12
C ASP A 56 -4.00 -25.60 -0.15
N ILE A 57 -4.95 -24.85 -0.71
CA ILE A 57 -6.10 -24.28 0.01
C ILE A 57 -6.92 -25.38 0.69
N ASN A 58 -7.01 -26.60 0.13
CA ASN A 58 -7.83 -27.66 0.72
C ASN A 58 -7.25 -28.13 2.05
N SER A 59 -5.93 -28.18 2.19
CA SER A 59 -5.27 -28.52 3.45
C SER A 59 -5.49 -27.45 4.52
N LEU A 60 -5.46 -26.17 4.15
CA LEU A 60 -5.82 -25.07 5.07
C LEU A 60 -7.30 -25.13 5.49
N MET A 61 -8.21 -25.43 4.56
CA MET A 61 -9.64 -25.61 4.89
C MET A 61 -9.89 -26.81 5.82
N LYS A 62 -9.10 -27.89 5.72
CA LYS A 62 -9.19 -29.00 6.68
C LYS A 62 -8.81 -28.56 8.10
N ILE A 63 -7.77 -27.74 8.22
CA ILE A 63 -7.35 -27.17 9.51
C ILE A 63 -8.44 -26.25 10.06
N SER A 64 -9.04 -25.42 9.22
CA SER A 64 -10.10 -24.50 9.66
C SER A 64 -11.31 -25.25 10.23
N ASN A 65 -11.70 -26.37 9.62
CA ASN A 65 -12.80 -27.22 10.09
C ASN A 65 -12.51 -27.94 11.42
N GLN A 66 -11.23 -28.05 11.81
CA GLN A 66 -10.81 -28.69 13.06
C GLN A 66 -10.61 -27.69 14.20
N LEU A 67 -10.74 -26.38 13.94
CA LEU A 67 -10.57 -25.36 14.96
C LEU A 67 -11.63 -25.52 16.06
N GLN A 68 -11.16 -25.67 17.29
CA GLN A 68 -12.03 -25.71 18.45
C GLN A 68 -12.46 -24.29 18.82
N PHE A 69 -13.74 -24.15 19.15
CA PHE A 69 -14.26 -22.89 19.65
C PHE A 69 -13.68 -22.62 21.05
N ASP A 70 -13.07 -21.45 21.22
CA ASP A 70 -12.41 -21.03 22.46
C ASP A 70 -13.38 -20.47 23.51
N GLY A 71 -14.69 -20.53 23.23
CA GLY A 71 -15.74 -20.03 24.12
C GLY A 71 -15.98 -18.52 24.03
N LYS A 72 -15.24 -17.78 23.20
CA LYS A 72 -15.33 -16.31 23.11
C LYS A 72 -15.51 -15.83 21.67
N GLU A 73 -16.55 -15.05 21.47
CA GLU A 73 -16.90 -14.47 20.17
C GLU A 73 -16.98 -12.95 20.28
N TYR A 74 -16.59 -12.27 19.22
CA TYR A 74 -16.54 -10.81 19.17
C TYR A 74 -17.24 -10.30 17.91
N ILE A 75 -17.83 -9.12 18.02
CA ILE A 75 -18.34 -8.37 16.87
C ILE A 75 -17.25 -7.39 16.47
N HIS A 76 -16.92 -7.35 15.18
CA HIS A 76 -15.99 -6.37 14.63
C HIS A 76 -16.62 -5.70 13.43
N HIS A 77 -16.53 -4.37 13.35
CA HIS A 77 -17.21 -3.54 12.34
C HIS A 77 -16.76 -3.77 10.88
N TYR A 78 -15.76 -4.62 10.64
CA TYR A 78 -15.33 -5.02 9.30
C TYR A 78 -16.09 -6.25 8.77
N PHE A 79 -16.80 -6.96 9.63
CA PHE A 79 -17.45 -8.23 9.31
C PHE A 79 -18.91 -8.19 9.79
N ASN A 80 -19.77 -8.87 9.06
CA ASN A 80 -21.14 -9.17 9.47
C ASN A 80 -21.18 -10.39 10.39
N SER A 81 -20.24 -11.33 10.21
CA SER A 81 -20.06 -12.50 11.06
C SER A 81 -19.41 -12.15 12.40
N LYS A 82 -19.51 -13.08 13.36
CA LYS A 82 -18.70 -13.02 14.57
C LYS A 82 -17.26 -13.40 14.25
N VAL A 83 -16.33 -12.95 15.08
CA VAL A 83 -14.89 -13.23 14.91
C VAL A 83 -14.28 -13.79 16.19
N SER A 84 -13.24 -14.61 16.04
CA SER A 84 -12.46 -15.16 17.15
C SER A 84 -11.62 -14.08 17.85
N ASN A 85 -11.18 -14.35 19.10
CA ASN A 85 -10.23 -13.45 19.78
C ASN A 85 -8.92 -13.28 18.99
N LYS A 86 -8.44 -14.34 18.34
CA LYS A 86 -7.22 -14.29 17.51
C LYS A 86 -7.39 -13.38 16.30
N THR A 87 -8.57 -13.38 15.68
CA THR A 87 -8.88 -12.43 14.60
C THR A 87 -8.81 -10.98 15.08
N ILE A 88 -9.33 -10.69 16.28
CA ILE A 88 -9.19 -9.35 16.90
C ILE A 88 -7.72 -8.98 17.14
N GLN A 89 -6.89 -9.93 17.60
CA GLN A 89 -5.45 -9.71 17.80
C GLN A 89 -4.73 -9.41 16.48
N VAL A 90 -5.01 -10.20 15.44
CA VAL A 90 -4.46 -9.98 14.09
C VAL A 90 -4.83 -8.60 13.55
N LEU A 91 -6.09 -8.16 13.70
CA LEU A 91 -6.52 -6.84 13.22
C LEU A 91 -5.79 -5.71 13.96
N LYS A 92 -5.67 -5.81 15.29
CA LYS A 92 -4.92 -4.83 16.10
C LYS A 92 -3.44 -4.78 15.72
N GLU A 93 -2.82 -5.93 15.49
CA GLU A 93 -1.43 -6.02 15.05
C GLU A 93 -1.26 -5.41 13.65
N ALA A 94 -2.19 -5.67 12.73
CA ALA A 94 -2.16 -5.09 11.39
C ALA A 94 -2.32 -3.56 11.42
N GLU A 95 -3.13 -3.01 12.33
CA GLU A 95 -3.25 -1.57 12.56
C GLU A 95 -1.94 -0.98 13.12
N THR A 96 -1.27 -1.68 14.05
CA THR A 96 0.05 -1.30 14.55
C THR A 96 1.08 -1.25 13.42
N ILE A 97 1.15 -2.29 12.59
CA ILE A 97 2.05 -2.36 11.42
C ILE A 97 1.76 -1.22 10.44
N MET A 98 0.48 -0.96 10.13
CA MET A 98 0.06 0.15 9.27
C MET A 98 0.59 1.50 9.79
N ASN A 99 0.44 1.75 11.09
CA ASN A 99 0.91 2.99 11.73
C ASN A 99 2.44 3.10 11.72
N LEU A 100 3.16 1.99 11.96
CA LEU A 100 4.62 1.93 11.89
C LEU A 100 5.15 2.27 10.49
N TYR A 101 4.45 1.86 9.44
CA TYR A 101 4.78 2.23 8.06
C TYR A 101 4.33 3.64 7.68
N GLY A 102 3.71 4.35 8.63
CA GLY A 102 3.10 5.64 8.36
C GLY A 102 2.13 5.52 7.19
N GLN A 103 1.33 4.47 7.11
CA GLN A 103 0.25 4.33 6.13
C GLN A 103 -1.08 4.68 6.79
N ILE A 104 -2.07 5.03 5.97
CA ILE A 104 -3.40 5.48 6.42
C ILE A 104 -4.54 4.58 5.92
N TYR A 105 -4.17 3.55 5.16
CA TYR A 105 -5.06 2.49 4.70
C TYR A 105 -4.50 1.16 5.20
N LEU A 106 -5.37 0.34 5.76
CA LEU A 106 -5.05 -1.04 6.05
C LEU A 106 -5.06 -1.81 4.73
N ASN A 107 -4.00 -2.58 4.46
CA ASN A 107 -3.83 -3.36 3.24
C ASN A 107 -3.56 -4.84 3.57
N GLU A 108 -3.54 -5.68 2.55
CA GLU A 108 -3.29 -7.12 2.63
C GLU A 108 -1.94 -7.47 3.24
N GLY A 109 -0.88 -6.70 2.96
CA GLY A 109 0.46 -6.94 3.49
C GLY A 109 0.51 -6.80 5.01
N HIS A 110 -0.21 -5.81 5.57
CA HIS A 110 -0.34 -5.66 7.02
C HIS A 110 -1.04 -6.86 7.66
N ILE A 111 -2.12 -7.35 7.04
CA ILE A 111 -2.88 -8.51 7.52
C ILE A 111 -2.04 -9.79 7.44
N ILE A 112 -1.38 -10.05 6.32
CA ILE A 112 -0.52 -11.23 6.14
C ILE A 112 0.58 -11.25 7.19
N LYS A 113 1.26 -10.11 7.38
CA LYS A 113 2.31 -10.00 8.40
C LYS A 113 1.77 -10.20 9.81
N ALA A 114 0.64 -9.59 10.14
CA ALA A 114 -0.01 -9.76 11.43
C ALA A 114 -0.44 -11.22 11.70
N ILE A 115 -0.94 -11.94 10.69
CA ILE A 115 -1.28 -13.36 10.81
C ILE A 115 -0.05 -14.18 11.20
N PHE A 116 1.08 -14.00 10.50
CA PHE A 116 2.30 -14.75 10.82
C PHE A 116 2.90 -14.41 12.20
N VAL A 117 2.62 -13.22 12.73
CA VAL A 117 3.04 -12.81 14.08
C VAL A 117 2.10 -13.37 15.16
N SER A 118 0.79 -13.25 14.97
CA SER A 118 -0.20 -13.44 16.04
C SER A 118 -0.92 -14.80 16.01
N ASP A 119 -0.88 -15.53 14.90
CA ASP A 119 -1.58 -16.81 14.74
C ASP A 119 -0.58 -17.97 14.62
N ASN A 120 -0.75 -19.02 15.42
CA ASN A 120 0.15 -20.17 15.41
C ASN A 120 -0.31 -21.21 14.36
N GLU A 121 -1.60 -21.31 14.12
CA GLU A 121 -2.21 -22.30 13.25
C GLU A 121 -1.81 -22.08 11.79
N VAL A 122 -1.96 -20.85 11.28
CA VAL A 122 -1.46 -20.50 9.95
C VAL A 122 0.06 -20.57 9.90
N ARG A 123 0.75 -20.04 10.91
CA ARG A 123 2.22 -20.00 10.93
C ARG A 123 2.85 -21.39 10.89
N ASN A 124 2.32 -22.34 11.65
CA ASN A 124 2.87 -23.69 11.76
C ASN A 124 2.53 -24.58 10.55
N PHE A 125 1.58 -24.14 9.70
CA PHE A 125 1.30 -24.82 8.44
C PHE A 125 2.46 -24.69 7.44
N PHE A 126 3.22 -23.59 7.52
CA PHE A 126 4.30 -23.28 6.59
C PHE A 126 5.67 -23.52 7.23
N SER A 127 6.64 -23.97 6.42
CA SER A 127 8.05 -24.00 6.80
C SER A 127 8.58 -22.58 7.08
N TYR A 128 9.79 -22.47 7.63
CA TYR A 128 10.43 -21.16 7.77
C TYR A 128 10.67 -20.49 6.41
N GLU A 129 11.19 -21.25 5.45
CA GLU A 129 11.51 -20.80 4.09
C GLU A 129 10.26 -20.35 3.33
N GLU A 130 9.15 -21.09 3.47
CA GLU A 130 7.87 -20.75 2.85
C GLU A 130 7.32 -19.43 3.43
N ARG A 131 7.42 -19.23 4.74
CA ARG A 131 6.99 -17.97 5.39
C ARG A 131 7.81 -16.78 4.92
N GLU A 132 9.13 -16.94 4.85
CA GLU A 132 10.02 -15.88 4.35
C GLU A 132 9.70 -15.53 2.89
N LEU A 133 9.43 -16.52 2.04
CA LEU A 133 9.02 -16.29 0.65
C LEU A 133 7.69 -15.53 0.56
N ILE A 134 6.67 -15.94 1.33
CA ILE A 134 5.36 -15.27 1.35
C ILE A 134 5.52 -13.82 1.79
N LEU A 135 6.27 -13.58 2.87
CA LEU A 135 6.52 -12.23 3.39
C LEU A 135 7.34 -11.39 2.40
N ASP A 136 8.36 -11.94 1.76
CA ASP A 136 9.14 -11.22 0.75
C ASP A 136 8.27 -10.78 -0.43
N ILE A 137 7.40 -11.65 -0.94
CA ILE A 137 6.53 -11.33 -2.08
C ILE A 137 5.49 -10.27 -1.70
N THR A 138 4.88 -10.40 -0.52
CA THR A 138 3.65 -9.66 -0.16
C THR A 138 3.84 -8.45 0.73
N THR A 139 4.99 -8.32 1.39
CA THR A 139 5.22 -7.29 2.41
C THR A 139 6.43 -6.41 2.15
N THR A 140 7.10 -6.58 1.01
CA THR A 140 8.21 -5.72 0.59
C THR A 140 7.77 -4.67 -0.43
N PRO A 141 8.38 -3.47 -0.44
CA PRO A 141 8.18 -2.49 -1.50
C PRO A 141 8.51 -3.08 -2.87
N ARG A 142 7.81 -2.62 -3.92
CA ARG A 142 7.94 -3.15 -5.27
C ARG A 142 8.14 -2.04 -6.29
N ASP A 143 8.93 -2.33 -7.31
CA ASP A 143 8.98 -1.47 -8.47
C ASP A 143 7.72 -1.69 -9.31
N LEU A 144 7.13 -0.59 -9.77
CA LEU A 144 5.96 -0.62 -10.64
C LEU A 144 6.26 0.06 -11.97
N ALA A 145 5.70 -0.45 -13.05
CA ALA A 145 5.75 0.16 -14.37
C ALA A 145 4.42 0.86 -14.69
N VAL A 146 4.49 2.09 -15.19
CA VAL A 146 3.36 2.87 -15.69
C VAL A 146 3.53 3.13 -17.17
N SER A 147 2.51 2.82 -17.98
CA SER A 147 2.51 3.24 -19.38
C SER A 147 2.14 4.71 -19.49
N LEU A 148 2.95 5.46 -20.21
CA LEU A 148 2.71 6.87 -20.53
C LEU A 148 2.23 7.07 -21.98
N ILE A 149 2.04 5.98 -22.73
CA ILE A 149 1.53 6.03 -24.10
C ILE A 149 0.11 6.61 -24.07
N ASN A 150 -0.11 7.70 -24.82
CA ASN A 150 -1.38 8.43 -24.84
C ASN A 150 -1.83 8.90 -23.45
N TYR A 151 -0.89 9.18 -22.55
CA TYR A 151 -1.22 9.56 -21.19
C TYR A 151 -1.92 10.91 -21.14
N VAL A 152 -3.11 10.92 -20.54
CA VAL A 152 -3.92 12.12 -20.31
C VAL A 152 -3.92 12.42 -18.83
N LYS A 153 -3.34 13.56 -18.45
CA LYS A 153 -3.38 14.02 -17.06
C LYS A 153 -4.84 14.23 -16.62
N PRO A 154 -5.31 13.56 -15.55
CA PRO A 154 -6.64 13.79 -15.03
C PRO A 154 -6.84 15.24 -14.57
N ASN A 155 -8.00 15.80 -14.86
CA ASN A 155 -8.35 17.16 -14.45
C ASN A 155 -8.93 17.15 -13.04
N PHE A 156 -8.04 17.16 -12.04
CA PHE A 156 -8.41 17.39 -10.64
C PHE A 156 -7.99 18.80 -10.23
N LYS A 157 -8.91 19.56 -9.64
CA LYS A 157 -8.64 20.88 -9.06
C LYS A 157 -9.09 20.89 -7.61
N SER A 158 -8.15 21.16 -6.71
CA SER A 158 -8.44 21.41 -5.31
C SER A 158 -8.74 22.90 -5.10
N THR A 159 -9.61 23.20 -4.14
CA THR A 159 -9.82 24.56 -3.64
C THR A 159 -8.93 24.89 -2.44
N SER A 160 -8.30 23.87 -1.82
CA SER A 160 -7.54 24.05 -0.57
C SER A 160 -6.03 24.10 -0.77
N PHE A 161 -5.50 23.47 -1.83
CA PHE A 161 -4.06 23.43 -2.09
C PHE A 161 -3.75 23.63 -3.58
N ILE A 162 -2.51 24.02 -3.85
CA ILE A 162 -1.97 24.19 -5.20
C ILE A 162 -0.80 23.24 -5.39
N VAL A 163 -0.74 22.55 -6.52
CA VAL A 163 0.44 21.80 -6.95
C VAL A 163 1.16 22.57 -8.04
N LYS A 164 2.45 22.85 -7.82
CA LYS A 164 3.33 23.52 -8.78
C LYS A 164 4.69 22.84 -8.87
N ARG A 165 5.40 23.06 -9.97
CA ARG A 165 6.83 22.74 -10.04
C ARG A 165 7.58 23.59 -9.01
N ALA A 166 8.52 22.97 -8.31
CA ALA A 166 9.37 23.66 -7.36
C ALA A 166 10.32 24.66 -8.07
N THR A 167 10.59 25.78 -7.42
CA THR A 167 11.59 26.77 -7.83
C THR A 167 12.69 26.87 -6.78
N LEU A 168 13.81 27.53 -7.10
CA LEU A 168 14.92 27.72 -6.15
C LEU A 168 14.48 28.43 -4.86
N SER A 169 13.46 29.29 -4.92
CA SER A 169 12.88 29.95 -3.73
C SER A 169 12.13 29.00 -2.79
N ASP A 170 11.81 27.78 -3.23
CA ASP A 170 11.07 26.79 -2.44
C ASP A 170 12.02 25.86 -1.64
N THR A 171 13.34 25.92 -1.84
CA THR A 171 14.31 24.96 -1.29
C THR A 171 14.24 24.87 0.23
N ASP A 172 14.27 26.01 0.93
CA ASP A 172 14.37 26.03 2.39
C ASP A 172 13.11 25.43 3.03
N LYS A 173 11.94 25.79 2.47
CA LYS A 173 10.65 25.27 2.94
C LYS A 173 10.53 23.76 2.66
N LEU A 174 10.91 23.31 1.47
CA LEU A 174 10.84 21.90 1.11
C LEU A 174 11.82 21.05 1.93
N PHE A 175 13.06 21.52 2.13
CA PHE A 175 14.06 20.78 2.90
C PHE A 175 13.64 20.67 4.37
N SER A 176 13.18 21.77 4.97
CA SER A 176 12.64 21.76 6.33
C SER A 176 11.44 20.82 6.48
N PHE A 177 10.54 20.80 5.48
CA PHE A 177 9.43 19.85 5.43
C PHE A 177 9.90 18.40 5.39
N ILE A 178 10.89 18.08 4.55
CA ILE A 178 11.43 16.73 4.42
C ILE A 178 12.10 16.28 5.71
N GLU A 179 12.93 17.11 6.32
CA GLU A 179 13.64 16.80 7.58
C GLU A 179 12.68 16.55 8.74
N LYS A 180 11.56 17.28 8.77
CA LYS A 180 10.56 17.16 9.83
C LYS A 180 9.67 15.91 9.68
N GLU A 181 9.30 15.56 8.46
CA GLU A 181 8.25 14.56 8.19
C GLU A 181 8.79 13.23 7.64
N PHE A 182 10.01 13.22 7.08
CA PHE A 182 10.59 12.08 6.38
C PHE A 182 12.05 11.82 6.76
N ASN A 183 12.60 10.70 6.28
CA ASN A 183 13.98 10.33 6.55
C ASN A 183 15.00 11.18 5.75
N ASN A 184 16.21 11.27 6.27
CA ASN A 184 17.31 12.02 5.64
C ASN A 184 17.74 11.46 4.26
N LYS A 185 17.40 10.19 3.93
CA LYS A 185 17.78 9.57 2.64
C LYS A 185 17.13 10.31 1.47
N TRP A 186 15.88 10.74 1.60
CA TRP A 186 15.17 11.46 0.54
C TRP A 186 15.71 12.88 0.33
N LEU A 187 16.22 13.52 1.37
CA LEU A 187 16.75 14.88 1.27
C LEU A 187 17.92 14.98 0.30
N CYS A 188 18.85 14.02 0.31
CA CYS A 188 19.99 13.99 -0.62
C CYS A 188 19.53 13.90 -2.09
N ASN A 189 18.57 13.01 -2.37
CA ASN A 189 18.02 12.86 -3.72
C ASN A 189 17.26 14.11 -4.16
N ILE A 190 16.51 14.75 -3.26
CA ILE A 190 15.77 15.96 -3.60
C ILE A 190 16.73 17.13 -3.88
N LYS A 191 17.83 17.25 -3.14
CA LYS A 191 18.89 18.25 -3.40
C LYS A 191 19.47 18.09 -4.81
N SER A 192 19.72 16.86 -5.29
CA SER A 192 20.25 16.65 -6.65
C SER A 192 19.28 17.11 -7.75
N GLY A 193 17.96 17.04 -7.49
CA GLY A 193 16.94 17.53 -8.42
C GLY A 193 16.99 19.04 -8.66
N PHE A 194 17.42 19.84 -7.68
CA PHE A 194 17.60 21.29 -7.83
C PHE A 194 18.85 21.68 -8.64
N CYS A 195 19.75 20.73 -8.91
CA CYS A 195 20.92 20.96 -9.76
C CYS A 195 20.62 20.84 -11.26
N LYS A 196 19.37 20.50 -11.63
CA LYS A 196 18.95 20.37 -13.04
C LYS A 196 18.43 21.68 -13.60
N GLU A 197 18.61 21.87 -14.90
CA GLU A 197 18.08 23.02 -15.64
C GLU A 197 16.55 23.13 -15.51
N ILE A 198 15.86 22.00 -15.69
CA ILE A 198 14.43 21.88 -15.38
C ILE A 198 14.30 21.04 -14.11
N ILE A 199 13.84 21.68 -13.03
CA ILE A 199 13.66 21.03 -11.73
C ILE A 199 12.53 19.99 -11.84
N PRO A 200 12.81 18.69 -11.68
CA PRO A 200 11.82 17.62 -11.88
C PRO A 200 11.10 17.29 -10.56
N ILE A 201 10.75 18.33 -9.81
CA ILE A 201 10.14 18.23 -8.48
C ILE A 201 8.86 19.05 -8.49
N TYR A 202 7.78 18.42 -8.04
CA TYR A 202 6.51 19.08 -7.74
C TYR A 202 6.30 19.16 -6.25
N ILE A 203 5.76 20.28 -5.81
CA ILE A 203 5.36 20.51 -4.41
C ILE A 203 3.88 20.88 -4.35
N ALA A 204 3.23 20.45 -3.27
CA ALA A 204 1.90 20.89 -2.90
C ALA A 204 1.99 21.90 -1.76
N ILE A 205 1.25 23.00 -1.88
CA ILE A 205 1.22 24.10 -0.92
C ILE A 205 -0.22 24.38 -0.50
N GLU A 206 -0.47 24.45 0.80
CA GLU A 206 -1.71 24.98 1.41
C GLU A 206 -1.29 26.07 2.41
N GLU A 207 -1.94 27.23 2.39
CA GLU A 207 -1.66 28.34 3.34
C GLU A 207 -0.15 28.70 3.49
N ASN A 208 0.59 28.74 2.37
CA ASN A 208 2.05 29.00 2.30
C ASN A 208 2.97 27.94 2.91
N GLU A 209 2.42 26.80 3.35
CA GLU A 209 3.16 25.66 3.89
C GLU A 209 3.28 24.54 2.86
N VAL A 210 4.44 23.88 2.81
CA VAL A 210 4.62 22.67 1.99
C VAL A 210 3.92 21.51 2.69
N ILE A 211 2.97 20.88 2.00
CA ILE A 211 2.18 19.75 2.52
C ILE A 211 2.49 18.43 1.82
N GLY A 212 3.30 18.47 0.76
CA GLY A 212 3.79 17.28 0.09
C GLY A 212 4.69 17.61 -1.09
N PHE A 213 5.39 16.61 -1.57
CA PHE A 213 6.26 16.69 -2.74
C PHE A 213 6.32 15.36 -3.47
N GLY A 214 6.72 15.41 -4.74
CA GLY A 214 7.06 14.25 -5.54
C GLY A 214 8.07 14.63 -6.60
N ALA A 215 8.91 13.69 -6.98
CA ALA A 215 10.00 13.94 -7.93
C ALA A 215 10.12 12.84 -8.97
N TYR A 216 10.78 13.16 -10.08
CA TYR A 216 11.19 12.21 -11.09
C TYR A 216 12.62 12.48 -11.54
N ASP A 217 13.29 11.48 -12.09
CA ASP A 217 14.65 11.54 -12.64
C ASP A 217 15.74 11.99 -11.65
N ILE A 218 15.47 12.12 -10.36
CA ILE A 218 16.44 12.61 -9.38
C ILE A 218 17.42 11.54 -8.89
N VAL A 219 17.03 10.26 -8.98
CA VAL A 219 17.88 9.10 -8.65
C VAL A 219 18.43 8.46 -9.93
N LYS A 220 17.54 8.11 -10.86
CA LYS A 220 17.86 7.54 -12.18
C LYS A 220 16.86 8.05 -13.21
N LYS A 221 17.26 8.08 -14.47
CA LYS A 221 16.40 8.47 -15.59
C LYS A 221 15.22 7.51 -15.75
N GLY A 222 14.01 8.02 -16.01
CA GLY A 222 12.76 7.28 -16.14
C GLY A 222 12.11 6.86 -14.82
N LEU A 223 12.64 7.31 -13.68
CA LEU A 223 12.20 6.89 -12.35
C LEU A 223 11.40 8.00 -11.66
N PHE A 224 10.18 7.68 -11.24
CA PHE A 224 9.37 8.49 -10.36
C PHE A 224 9.57 8.03 -8.91
N GLY A 225 9.83 8.99 -8.03
CA GLY A 225 10.06 8.76 -6.62
C GLY A 225 11.17 9.65 -6.05
N PRO A 226 11.10 10.01 -4.75
CA PRO A 226 10.05 9.61 -3.82
C PRO A 226 8.80 10.50 -3.91
N LEU A 227 7.72 10.05 -3.27
CA LEU A 227 6.46 10.78 -3.09
C LEU A 227 6.15 10.86 -1.59
N GLY A 228 6.12 12.06 -1.03
CA GLY A 228 5.93 12.29 0.40
C GLY A 228 4.81 13.29 0.68
N ILE A 229 3.79 12.87 1.42
CA ILE A 229 2.65 13.72 1.83
C ILE A 229 2.55 13.79 3.36
N LYS A 230 2.39 15.01 3.89
CA LYS A 230 2.14 15.27 5.31
C LYS A 230 0.95 14.46 5.80
N MET A 231 1.04 13.81 6.95
CA MET A 231 0.04 12.84 7.39
C MET A 231 -1.40 13.39 7.40
N ALA A 232 -1.58 14.61 7.91
CA ALA A 232 -2.89 15.31 7.99
C ALA A 232 -3.51 15.64 6.61
N TYR A 233 -2.72 15.54 5.53
CA TYR A 233 -3.10 15.89 4.17
C TYR A 233 -3.32 14.68 3.27
N ARG A 234 -3.06 13.49 3.80
CA ARG A 234 -3.38 12.25 3.12
C ARG A 234 -4.90 12.13 3.02
N LYS A 235 -5.39 11.48 1.96
CA LYS A 235 -6.82 11.42 1.56
C LYS A 235 -7.41 12.71 0.95
N LYS A 236 -6.64 13.80 0.81
CA LYS A 236 -7.08 15.02 0.09
C LYS A 236 -6.64 15.05 -1.39
N ASN A 237 -6.35 13.91 -2.01
CA ASN A 237 -5.82 13.82 -3.40
C ASN A 237 -4.52 14.61 -3.66
N VAL A 238 -3.75 14.96 -2.63
CA VAL A 238 -2.47 15.64 -2.78
C VAL A 238 -1.48 14.76 -3.54
N GLY A 239 -1.27 13.53 -3.07
CA GLY A 239 -0.39 12.54 -3.72
C GLY A 239 -0.84 12.21 -5.14
N TYR A 240 -2.15 12.08 -5.36
CA TYR A 240 -2.75 11.90 -6.69
C TYR A 240 -2.36 13.03 -7.64
N THR A 241 -2.54 14.29 -7.21
CA THR A 241 -2.28 15.47 -8.05
C THR A 241 -0.79 15.65 -8.36
N ILE A 242 0.08 15.39 -7.37
CA ILE A 242 1.54 15.42 -7.54
C ILE A 242 1.97 14.32 -8.52
N LEU A 243 1.57 13.06 -8.28
CA LEU A 243 1.90 11.92 -9.13
C LEU A 243 1.53 12.20 -10.59
N HIS A 244 0.29 12.62 -10.85
CA HIS A 244 -0.15 12.90 -12.21
C HIS A 244 0.55 14.10 -12.84
N SER A 245 1.04 15.06 -12.05
CA SER A 245 1.85 16.17 -12.56
C SER A 245 3.24 15.70 -12.99
N CYS A 246 3.89 14.85 -12.20
CA CYS A 246 5.17 14.24 -12.57
C CYS A 246 5.03 13.33 -13.80
N LEU A 247 4.05 12.42 -13.83
CA LEU A 247 3.84 11.52 -14.98
C LEU A 247 3.50 12.27 -16.26
N ASN A 248 2.76 13.39 -16.16
CA ASN A 248 2.47 14.24 -17.32
C ASN A 248 3.73 14.89 -17.87
N ASP A 249 4.61 15.38 -17.00
CA ASP A 249 5.90 15.90 -17.44
C ASP A 249 6.78 14.82 -18.07
N MET A 250 6.85 13.65 -17.45
CA MET A 250 7.61 12.53 -18.03
C MET A 250 7.06 12.17 -19.43
N ASN A 251 5.74 12.19 -19.62
CA ASN A 251 5.17 12.01 -20.95
C ASN A 251 5.62 13.13 -21.92
N ASN A 252 5.56 14.39 -21.49
CA ASN A 252 6.00 15.54 -22.29
C ASN A 252 7.50 15.49 -22.64
N ASP A 253 8.33 14.93 -21.75
CA ASP A 253 9.77 14.70 -21.97
C ASP A 253 10.05 13.51 -22.91
N GLY A 254 9.01 12.81 -23.36
CA GLY A 254 9.07 11.73 -24.35
C GLY A 254 9.20 10.32 -23.76
N TYR A 255 9.01 10.15 -22.44
CA TYR A 255 9.00 8.82 -21.84
C TYR A 255 7.73 8.05 -22.23
N LYS A 256 7.90 6.84 -22.79
CA LYS A 256 6.77 5.91 -23.02
C LYS A 256 6.35 5.15 -21.77
N TYR A 257 7.27 5.02 -20.81
CA TYR A 257 7.06 4.32 -19.55
C TYR A 257 7.77 5.05 -18.43
N ALA A 258 7.18 5.02 -17.24
CA ALA A 258 7.81 5.44 -16.00
C ALA A 258 7.91 4.25 -15.04
N ILE A 259 8.99 4.22 -14.25
CA ILE A 259 9.18 3.26 -13.16
C ILE A 259 8.91 3.98 -11.85
N ILE A 260 8.07 3.40 -10.99
CA ILE A 260 7.85 3.86 -9.62
C ILE A 260 8.69 2.95 -8.74
N ASP A 261 9.73 3.51 -8.12
CA ASP A 261 10.70 2.78 -7.29
C ASP A 261 10.21 2.63 -5.85
N GLU A 262 10.49 1.47 -5.24
CA GLU A 262 10.14 1.14 -3.85
C GLU A 262 8.68 1.52 -3.48
N ALA A 263 7.70 1.19 -4.33
CA ALA A 263 6.34 1.65 -4.18
C ALA A 263 5.64 1.06 -2.94
N GLY A 264 5.06 1.92 -2.11
CA GLY A 264 4.17 1.55 -1.02
C GLY A 264 3.23 2.69 -0.63
N PRO A 265 1.90 2.48 -0.52
CA PRO A 265 1.15 1.25 -0.83
C PRO A 265 0.96 1.02 -2.35
N ILE A 266 1.09 -0.23 -2.81
CA ILE A 266 1.03 -0.60 -4.24
C ILE A 266 -0.34 -0.24 -4.87
N GLU A 267 -1.43 -0.56 -4.17
CA GLU A 267 -2.78 -0.35 -4.68
C GLU A 267 -3.12 1.13 -4.94
N PHE A 268 -2.43 2.06 -4.26
CA PHE A 268 -2.56 3.48 -4.58
C PHE A 268 -2.14 3.77 -6.03
N TYR A 269 -1.02 3.21 -6.49
CA TYR A 269 -0.49 3.44 -7.83
C TYR A 269 -1.26 2.65 -8.90
N GLU A 270 -1.68 1.42 -8.60
CA GLU A 270 -2.56 0.62 -9.47
C GLU A 270 -3.85 1.39 -9.78
N GLU A 271 -4.52 1.91 -8.75
CA GLU A 271 -5.79 2.63 -8.89
C GLU A 271 -5.63 4.04 -9.46
N THR A 272 -4.51 4.70 -9.20
CA THR A 272 -4.31 6.10 -9.60
C THR A 272 -3.82 6.23 -11.04
N CYS A 273 -2.82 5.44 -11.44
CA CYS A 273 -2.17 5.58 -12.75
C CYS A 273 -2.09 4.27 -13.54
N GLY A 274 -2.78 3.22 -13.12
CA GLY A 274 -2.72 1.92 -13.79
C GLY A 274 -1.34 1.29 -13.70
N ALA A 275 -0.57 1.59 -12.65
CA ALA A 275 0.73 1.01 -12.44
C ALA A 275 0.63 -0.52 -12.33
N THR A 276 1.60 -1.22 -12.87
CA THR A 276 1.67 -2.69 -12.84
C THR A 276 2.93 -3.13 -12.14
N ILE A 277 2.86 -4.22 -11.38
CA ILE A 277 4.02 -4.72 -10.63
C ILE A 277 5.09 -5.24 -11.59
N ILE A 278 6.34 -4.91 -11.30
CA ILE A 278 7.51 -5.57 -11.89
C ILE A 278 7.85 -6.78 -11.03
N HIS A 279 7.60 -7.98 -11.56
CA HIS A 279 7.78 -9.24 -10.85
C HIS A 279 9.26 -9.50 -10.51
N LYS A 280 9.52 -10.03 -9.30
CA LYS A 280 10.87 -10.46 -8.89
C LYS A 280 11.30 -11.71 -9.65
#